data_AF-A0A9Q4GXJ0-F1
#
_entry.id   AF-A0A9Q4GXJ0-F1
#
_cell.length_a   1.000
_cell.length_b   1.000
_cell.length_c   1.000
_cell.angle_alpha   90.00
_cell.angle_beta   90.00
_cell.angle_gamma   90.00
#
_symmetry.space_group_name_H-M   'P 1'
#
loop_
_entity.id
_entity.type
_entity.pdbx_description
1 polymer ?
#
loop_
_entity_poly.entity_id
_entity_poly.type
_entity_poly.pdbx_seq_one_letter_code
_entity_poly.pdbx_strand_id
1 'polypeptide(L)'
;MRRPVPGEHAENRQVAYLSSPDVRSSIERVLEVQGLRPLHDAELVDLQHRPGAGATGVFRVRTAPGPGQSSPPELYVALTAESVPEDAVIDAGRAADTDWSAWFHPHDPRLNGLALASDPGSVAAVWGAGEPLTDLQTVSYRPLRRAVLRAVFGGRTVFLKVMRGGLATGLHHRHVLLAAAGVPVPPVLGPPVADVLALGEGTGTVLAGEIMADGARRIDPPEVTQLLDRMPGELLSLPRREAWADRTPSYGHAAATALPDQARRIRSLVEHLQRQLDCSDRGPVVPTHGDLYEANLLVADGRISCVLDIDGTGPGHRVDDLACFLGHLAVLPTVDERYVFTDSALRRFHSHFVTTVDPAALACRSAAVALSLVAGARDSGRRDWQSAARRRLDVAESLLGLPQSASGW
;
A
#
# COMPACT_ATOMS: atom_id res chain seq x y z
N MET A 1 26.02 5.70 14.04
CA MET A 1 26.29 6.71 12.98
C MET A 1 25.24 6.49 11.89
N ARG A 2 24.36 7.46 11.58
CA ARG A 2 23.32 7.24 10.55
C ARG A 2 24.00 7.17 9.17
N ARG A 3 23.79 6.08 8.43
CA ARG A 3 24.28 5.95 7.04
C ARG A 3 23.72 7.11 6.18
N PRO A 4 24.50 7.68 5.26
CA PRO A 4 24.02 8.71 4.34
C PRO A 4 22.89 8.15 3.46
N VAL A 5 21.94 9.01 3.11
CA VAL A 5 20.83 8.68 2.20
C VAL A 5 21.43 8.26 0.84
N PRO A 6 21.06 7.10 0.28
CA PRO A 6 21.54 6.69 -1.04
C PRO A 6 21.10 7.68 -2.11
N GLY A 7 21.99 8.04 -3.04
CA GLY A 7 21.61 8.78 -4.25
C GLY A 7 20.88 7.88 -5.25
N GLU A 8 20.10 8.45 -6.17
CA GLU A 8 19.27 7.73 -7.18
C GLU A 8 20.02 6.60 -7.92
N HIS A 9 21.29 6.85 -8.27
CA HIS A 9 22.12 5.86 -8.96
C HIS A 9 22.41 4.62 -8.09
N ALA A 10 22.45 4.77 -6.77
CA ALA A 10 22.66 3.67 -5.83
C ALA A 10 21.40 2.79 -5.71
N GLU A 11 20.22 3.40 -5.64
CA GLU A 11 18.96 2.64 -5.53
C GLU A 11 18.66 1.81 -6.79
N ASN A 12 18.93 2.36 -7.97
CA ASN A 12 18.83 1.61 -9.23
C ASN A 12 19.80 0.42 -9.26
N ARG A 13 21.02 0.57 -8.72
CA ARG A 13 21.97 -0.55 -8.60
C ARG A 13 21.49 -1.61 -7.60
N GLN A 14 20.88 -1.21 -6.49
CA GLN A 14 20.33 -2.14 -5.50
C GLN A 14 19.21 -3.00 -6.10
N VAL A 15 18.27 -2.37 -6.80
CA VAL A 15 17.19 -3.07 -7.52
C VAL A 15 17.77 -4.02 -8.59
N ALA A 16 18.73 -3.54 -9.39
CA ALA A 16 19.37 -4.38 -10.41
C ALA A 16 20.09 -5.59 -9.80
N TYR A 17 20.79 -5.39 -8.68
CA TYR A 17 21.50 -6.47 -7.97
C TYR A 17 20.55 -7.53 -7.42
N LEU A 18 19.45 -7.12 -6.75
CA LEU A 18 18.47 -8.06 -6.21
C LEU A 18 17.77 -8.89 -7.30
N SER A 19 17.69 -8.36 -8.52
CA SER A 19 17.19 -9.08 -9.71
C SER A 19 18.27 -9.82 -10.49
N SER A 20 19.55 -9.74 -10.12
CA SER A 20 20.65 -10.36 -10.87
C SER A 20 21.02 -11.74 -10.29
N PRO A 21 21.66 -12.61 -11.10
CA PRO A 21 22.23 -13.86 -10.60
C PRO A 21 23.29 -13.66 -9.49
N ASP A 22 23.91 -12.48 -9.39
CA ASP A 22 25.00 -12.22 -8.44
C ASP A 22 24.52 -12.22 -6.98
N VAL A 23 23.22 -11.99 -6.75
CA VAL A 23 22.59 -12.04 -5.42
C VAL A 23 22.77 -13.41 -4.74
N ARG A 24 22.98 -14.45 -5.55
CA ARG A 24 23.23 -15.81 -5.06
C ARG A 24 24.37 -15.88 -4.05
N SER A 25 25.44 -15.14 -4.28
CA SER A 25 26.62 -15.10 -3.39
C SER A 25 26.28 -14.58 -1.98
N SER A 26 25.42 -13.55 -1.88
CA SER A 26 24.94 -13.04 -0.59
C SER A 26 24.03 -14.04 0.12
N ILE A 27 23.18 -14.77 -0.61
CA ILE A 27 22.33 -15.81 -0.02
C ILE A 27 23.19 -16.99 0.48
N GLU A 28 24.18 -17.44 -0.30
CA GLU A 28 25.11 -18.50 0.10
C GLU A 28 25.86 -18.14 1.39
N ARG A 29 26.35 -16.90 1.49
CA ARG A 29 26.97 -16.38 2.72
C ARG A 29 26.03 -16.43 3.91
N VAL A 30 24.77 -16.00 3.76
CA VAL A 30 23.77 -16.02 4.83
C VAL A 30 23.53 -17.45 5.34
N LEU A 31 23.44 -18.42 4.42
CA LEU A 31 23.29 -19.83 4.77
C LEU A 31 24.54 -20.37 5.51
N GLU A 32 25.73 -20.04 5.03
CA GLU A 32 27.01 -20.46 5.63
C GLU A 32 27.17 -19.92 7.06
N VAL A 33 26.89 -18.62 7.27
CA VAL A 33 26.96 -17.97 8.59
C VAL A 33 26.04 -18.65 9.61
N GLN A 34 24.92 -19.21 9.15
CA GLN A 34 23.95 -19.91 10.00
C GLN A 34 24.18 -21.42 10.07
N GLY A 35 25.27 -21.94 9.48
CA GLY A 35 25.57 -23.37 9.46
C GLY A 35 24.55 -24.21 8.68
N LEU A 36 23.82 -23.59 7.73
CA LEU A 36 22.87 -24.27 6.86
C LEU A 36 23.58 -24.92 5.68
N ARG A 37 22.90 -25.89 5.05
CA ARG A 37 23.47 -26.58 3.88
C ARG A 37 23.58 -25.66 2.67
N PRO A 38 24.50 -25.96 1.72
CA PRO A 38 24.74 -25.13 0.55
C PRO A 38 23.47 -24.83 -0.23
N LEU A 39 23.42 -23.67 -0.86
CA LEU A 39 22.29 -23.27 -1.69
C LEU A 39 22.11 -24.23 -2.88
N HIS A 40 20.91 -24.76 -3.06
CA HIS A 40 20.54 -25.44 -4.30
C HIS A 40 19.93 -24.43 -5.27
N ASP A 41 18.87 -23.75 -4.84
CA ASP A 41 18.06 -22.86 -5.67
C ASP A 41 17.59 -21.64 -4.87
N ALA A 42 17.48 -20.49 -5.54
CA ALA A 42 16.99 -19.24 -4.98
C ALA A 42 16.16 -18.49 -6.01
N GLU A 43 14.94 -18.12 -5.65
CA GLU A 43 14.02 -17.39 -6.49
C GLU A 43 13.56 -16.11 -5.80
N LEU A 44 13.66 -14.98 -6.49
CA LEU A 44 13.10 -13.71 -6.03
C LEU A 44 11.57 -13.78 -6.08
N VAL A 45 10.93 -13.71 -4.92
CA VAL A 45 9.47 -13.77 -4.75
C VAL A 45 8.86 -12.38 -4.70
N ASP A 46 9.55 -11.45 -4.04
CA ASP A 46 9.08 -10.07 -3.89
C ASP A 46 10.26 -9.10 -3.90
N LEU A 47 10.04 -7.90 -4.44
CA LEU A 47 11.01 -6.83 -4.49
C LEU A 47 10.33 -5.52 -4.11
N GLN A 48 10.79 -4.92 -3.01
CA GLN A 48 10.32 -3.63 -2.53
C GLN A 48 11.41 -2.58 -2.71
N HIS A 49 11.08 -1.45 -3.33
CA HIS A 49 11.94 -0.27 -3.40
C HIS A 49 11.29 0.89 -2.66
N ARG A 50 12.09 1.58 -1.83
CA ARG A 50 11.68 2.78 -1.12
C ARG A 50 12.64 3.93 -1.43
N PRO A 51 12.17 4.97 -2.14
CA PRO A 51 12.95 6.16 -2.40
C PRO A 51 13.51 6.77 -1.10
N GLY A 52 14.81 7.02 -1.09
CA GLY A 52 15.57 7.57 0.03
C GLY A 52 15.89 6.59 1.17
N ALA A 53 15.53 5.31 1.05
CA ALA A 53 15.81 4.29 2.07
C ALA A 53 16.61 3.10 1.54
N GLY A 54 16.23 2.57 0.38
CA GLY A 54 16.88 1.44 -0.27
C GLY A 54 15.90 0.42 -0.85
N ALA A 55 16.43 -0.74 -1.24
CA ALA A 55 15.64 -1.86 -1.74
C ALA A 55 15.76 -3.10 -0.84
N THR A 56 14.70 -3.89 -0.81
CA THR A 56 14.62 -5.17 -0.12
C THR A 56 14.06 -6.24 -1.06
N GLY A 57 14.75 -7.37 -1.20
CA GLY A 57 14.28 -8.54 -1.95
C GLY A 57 13.97 -9.69 -1.00
N VAL A 58 12.87 -10.41 -1.25
CA VAL A 58 12.50 -11.64 -0.52
C VAL A 58 12.71 -12.82 -1.44
N PHE A 59 13.53 -13.78 -1.01
CA PHE A 59 13.93 -14.94 -1.78
C PHE A 59 13.38 -16.21 -1.18
N ARG A 60 12.77 -17.04 -2.02
CA ARG A 60 12.49 -18.44 -1.71
C ARG A 60 13.75 -19.25 -1.93
N VAL A 61 14.25 -19.86 -0.87
CA VAL A 61 15.55 -20.52 -0.81
C VAL A 61 15.36 -22.01 -0.54
N ARG A 62 16.01 -22.83 -1.37
CA ARG A 62 16.11 -24.29 -1.17
C ARG A 62 17.57 -24.65 -0.96
N THR A 63 17.89 -25.26 0.17
CA THR A 63 19.24 -25.77 0.46
C THR A 63 19.47 -27.12 -0.21
N ALA A 64 20.70 -27.62 -0.29
CA ALA A 64 20.98 -28.97 -0.77
C ALA A 64 20.26 -30.05 0.09
N PRO A 65 19.72 -31.10 -0.53
CA PRO A 65 19.06 -32.18 0.18
C PRO A 65 20.01 -32.89 1.15
N GLY A 66 19.43 -33.46 2.19
CA GLY A 66 20.18 -34.20 3.20
C GLY A 66 20.28 -35.67 2.85
N PRO A 67 21.15 -36.43 3.52
CA PRO A 67 21.13 -37.88 3.42
C PRO A 67 19.70 -38.40 3.68
N GLY A 68 19.09 -39.04 2.68
CA GLY A 68 17.74 -39.59 2.76
C GLY A 68 16.57 -38.59 2.68
N GLN A 69 16.82 -37.30 2.38
CA GLN A 69 15.76 -36.31 2.18
C GLN A 69 15.52 -36.03 0.69
N SER A 70 14.34 -36.37 0.19
CA SER A 70 13.93 -36.11 -1.19
C SER A 70 13.65 -34.64 -1.49
N SER A 71 13.31 -33.85 -0.47
CA SER A 71 13.05 -32.41 -0.60
C SER A 71 13.50 -31.67 0.66
N PRO A 72 14.39 -30.67 0.53
CA PRO A 72 14.86 -29.84 1.63
C PRO A 72 13.75 -28.86 2.08
N PRO A 73 13.78 -28.37 3.33
CA PRO A 73 12.84 -27.35 3.78
C PRO A 73 12.96 -26.09 2.92
N GLU A 74 11.81 -25.51 2.59
CA GLU A 74 11.73 -24.23 1.92
C GLU A 74 11.91 -23.11 2.95
N LEU A 75 12.87 -22.22 2.69
CA LEU A 75 13.18 -21.08 3.54
C LEU A 75 12.87 -19.79 2.79
N TYR A 76 12.59 -18.72 3.53
CA TYR A 76 12.44 -17.39 2.96
C TYR A 76 13.47 -16.46 3.58
N VAL A 77 14.35 -15.92 2.75
CA VAL A 77 15.42 -15.00 3.16
C VAL A 77 15.11 -13.63 2.57
N ALA A 78 15.03 -12.62 3.41
CA ALA A 78 14.97 -11.23 2.95
C ALA A 78 16.38 -10.64 2.95
N LEU A 79 16.74 -9.93 1.89
CA LEU A 79 17.98 -9.17 1.76
C LEU A 79 17.65 -7.69 1.59
N THR A 80 18.25 -6.82 2.40
CA THR A 80 17.98 -5.39 2.40
C THR A 80 19.24 -4.55 2.34
N ALA A 81 19.14 -3.44 1.62
CA ALA A 81 20.07 -2.33 1.68
C ALA A 81 19.66 -1.25 2.71
N GLU A 82 18.45 -1.36 3.27
CA GLU A 82 17.92 -0.40 4.25
C GLU A 82 18.66 -0.50 5.59
N SER A 83 18.64 0.60 6.35
CA SER A 83 19.23 0.61 7.70
C SER A 83 18.36 -0.15 8.70
N VAL A 84 18.90 -1.27 9.17
CA VAL A 84 18.32 -2.17 10.16
C VAL A 84 19.21 -2.23 11.42
N PRO A 85 18.65 -2.60 12.60
CA PRO A 85 19.46 -2.85 13.79
C PRO A 85 20.41 -4.03 13.54
N GLU A 86 21.71 -3.82 13.74
CA GLU A 86 22.76 -4.81 13.42
C GLU A 86 22.63 -6.10 14.23
N ASP A 87 22.10 -6.02 15.46
CA ASP A 87 21.88 -7.14 16.37
C ASP A 87 20.67 -8.00 16.01
N ALA A 88 19.83 -7.56 15.07
CA ALA A 88 18.61 -8.23 14.65
C ALA A 88 18.72 -8.86 13.25
N VAL A 89 19.88 -8.82 12.61
CA VAL A 89 20.09 -9.27 11.22
C VAL A 89 21.41 -10.01 11.03
N ILE A 90 21.54 -10.64 9.88
CA ILE A 90 22.71 -11.39 9.43
C ILE A 90 23.46 -10.54 8.41
N ASP A 91 24.78 -10.48 8.51
CA ASP A 91 25.63 -9.83 7.50
C ASP A 91 25.65 -10.65 6.19
N ALA A 92 25.08 -10.09 5.13
CA ALA A 92 25.05 -10.70 3.79
C ALA A 92 26.19 -10.21 2.89
N GLY A 93 27.15 -9.47 3.43
CA GLY A 93 28.34 -9.00 2.73
C GLY A 93 28.09 -7.74 1.89
N ARG A 94 29.13 -7.35 1.14
CA ARG A 94 29.11 -6.15 0.29
C ARG A 94 29.07 -6.52 -1.18
N ALA A 95 28.10 -5.97 -1.90
CA ALA A 95 27.93 -6.16 -3.35
C ALA A 95 27.23 -4.95 -3.98
N ALA A 96 27.51 -4.67 -5.26
CA ALA A 96 26.97 -3.50 -5.98
C ALA A 96 27.12 -2.17 -5.20
N ASP A 97 28.30 -1.96 -4.61
CA ASP A 97 28.64 -0.81 -3.76
C ASP A 97 27.73 -0.61 -2.54
N THR A 98 27.06 -1.67 -2.09
CA THR A 98 26.10 -1.65 -0.98
C THR A 98 26.42 -2.78 0.01
N ASP A 99 26.32 -2.48 1.30
CA ASP A 99 26.37 -3.50 2.35
C ASP A 99 24.96 -4.06 2.55
N TRP A 100 24.83 -5.39 2.51
CA TRP A 100 23.56 -6.09 2.59
C TRP A 100 23.35 -6.73 3.95
N SER A 101 22.13 -6.65 4.46
CA SER A 101 21.70 -7.33 5.68
C SER A 101 20.57 -8.30 5.35
N ALA A 102 20.50 -9.40 6.10
CA ALA A 102 19.53 -10.45 5.89
C ALA A 102 18.78 -10.87 7.15
N TRP A 103 17.60 -11.45 6.97
CA TRP A 103 16.90 -12.20 8.00
C TRP A 103 16.07 -13.32 7.37
N PHE A 104 15.72 -14.31 8.18
CA PHE A 104 14.76 -15.34 7.78
C PHE A 104 13.35 -14.89 8.15
N HIS A 105 12.41 -14.98 7.22
CA HIS A 105 10.99 -14.84 7.57
C HIS A 105 10.58 -16.00 8.50
N PRO A 106 9.80 -15.77 9.57
CA PRO A 106 9.06 -14.53 9.90
C PRO A 106 9.76 -13.54 10.83
N HIS A 107 11.08 -13.63 11.04
CA HIS A 107 11.84 -12.79 12.00
C HIS A 107 12.27 -11.44 11.42
N ASP A 108 11.32 -10.67 10.90
CA ASP A 108 11.61 -9.32 10.39
C ASP A 108 12.04 -8.36 11.52
N PRO A 109 13.20 -7.69 11.39
CA PRO A 109 13.82 -6.92 12.47
C PRO A 109 13.04 -5.64 12.85
N ARG A 110 12.00 -5.27 12.08
CA ARG A 110 11.13 -4.14 12.40
C ARG A 110 9.70 -4.57 12.70
N LEU A 111 9.33 -5.83 12.48
CA LEU A 111 8.00 -6.39 12.69
C LEU A 111 8.04 -7.51 13.73
N ASN A 112 8.32 -7.15 14.99
CA ASN A 112 8.52 -8.10 16.09
C ASN A 112 7.33 -9.07 16.28
N GLY A 113 6.10 -8.61 16.00
CA GLY A 113 4.89 -9.42 16.09
C GLY A 113 4.70 -10.42 14.94
N LEU A 114 5.54 -10.39 13.90
CA LEU A 114 5.36 -11.22 12.71
C LEU A 114 5.52 -12.71 13.01
N ALA A 115 6.54 -13.09 13.79
CA ALA A 115 6.74 -14.48 14.19
C ALA A 115 5.53 -15.03 14.98
N LEU A 116 4.96 -14.23 15.88
CA LEU A 116 3.76 -14.58 16.64
C LEU A 116 2.52 -14.69 15.72
N ALA A 117 2.37 -13.80 14.75
CA ALA A 117 1.23 -13.81 13.82
C ALA A 117 1.33 -14.89 12.73
N SER A 118 2.53 -15.39 12.44
CA SER A 118 2.79 -16.41 11.43
C SER A 118 2.80 -17.85 11.97
N ASP A 119 2.80 -18.03 13.30
CA ASP A 119 2.77 -19.35 13.93
C ASP A 119 1.32 -19.79 14.23
N PRO A 120 0.84 -20.91 13.65
CA PRO A 120 -0.52 -21.40 13.87
C PRO A 120 -0.90 -21.60 15.34
N GLY A 121 0.02 -22.11 16.16
CA GLY A 121 -0.21 -22.36 17.58
C GLY A 121 -0.42 -21.07 18.37
N SER A 122 0.47 -20.10 18.16
CA SER A 122 0.39 -18.76 18.75
C SER A 122 -0.88 -18.02 18.31
N VAL A 123 -1.22 -18.08 17.02
CA VAL A 123 -2.43 -17.44 16.48
C VAL A 123 -3.69 -18.03 17.10
N ALA A 124 -3.78 -19.35 17.23
CA ALA A 124 -4.90 -20.03 17.89
C ALA A 124 -5.00 -19.67 19.37
N ALA A 125 -3.87 -19.63 20.08
CA ALA A 125 -3.85 -19.29 21.50
C ALA A 125 -4.27 -17.85 21.79
N VAL A 126 -3.83 -16.88 20.97
CA VAL A 126 -4.04 -15.45 21.21
C VAL A 126 -5.38 -14.96 20.67
N TRP A 127 -5.76 -15.37 19.46
CA TRP A 127 -6.94 -14.83 18.76
C TRP A 127 -8.01 -15.85 18.43
N GLY A 128 -7.79 -17.14 18.74
CA GLY A 128 -8.75 -18.20 18.43
C GLY A 128 -10.04 -18.16 19.24
N ALA A 129 -10.00 -17.61 20.46
CA ALA A 129 -11.17 -17.52 21.36
C ALA A 129 -11.88 -18.87 21.59
N GLY A 130 -11.10 -19.97 21.62
CA GLY A 130 -11.59 -21.34 21.81
C GLY A 130 -11.95 -22.07 20.51
N GLU A 131 -11.99 -21.38 19.37
CA GLU A 131 -12.25 -21.99 18.06
C GLU A 131 -10.95 -22.47 17.39
N PRO A 132 -10.97 -23.61 16.68
CA PRO A 132 -9.79 -24.14 16.00
C PRO A 132 -9.42 -23.29 14.78
N LEU A 133 -8.13 -23.02 14.60
CA LEU A 133 -7.58 -22.40 13.41
C LEU A 133 -7.62 -23.40 12.24
N THR A 134 -8.32 -23.05 11.16
CA THR A 134 -8.48 -23.91 9.98
C THR A 134 -7.67 -23.45 8.77
N ASP A 135 -7.31 -22.17 8.72
CA ASP A 135 -6.52 -21.58 7.63
C ASP A 135 -5.74 -20.37 8.15
N LEU A 136 -4.47 -20.25 7.75
CA LEU A 136 -3.60 -19.12 8.06
C LEU A 136 -2.80 -18.78 6.81
N GLN A 137 -2.98 -17.56 6.30
CA GLN A 137 -2.37 -17.12 5.05
C GLN A 137 -1.82 -15.71 5.15
N THR A 138 -0.63 -15.49 4.61
CA THR A 138 -0.10 -14.13 4.43
C THR A 138 -0.84 -13.46 3.28
N VAL A 139 -1.60 -12.41 3.58
CA VAL A 139 -2.31 -11.59 2.58
C VAL A 139 -1.36 -10.60 1.94
N SER A 140 -0.52 -9.97 2.75
CA SER A 140 0.52 -9.07 2.28
C SER A 140 1.69 -9.04 3.25
N TYR A 141 2.90 -8.90 2.73
CA TYR A 141 4.09 -8.67 3.51
C TYR A 141 4.92 -7.61 2.78
N ARG A 142 5.14 -6.47 3.43
CA ARG A 142 6.05 -5.43 2.99
C ARG A 142 7.19 -5.40 4.00
N PRO A 143 8.33 -6.05 3.70
CA PRO A 143 9.51 -6.08 4.56
C PRO A 143 9.78 -4.75 5.26
N LEU A 144 10.11 -4.83 6.55
CA LEU A 144 10.45 -3.72 7.44
C LEU A 144 9.30 -2.70 7.70
N ARG A 145 8.10 -2.93 7.16
CA ARG A 145 7.01 -1.94 7.14
C ARG A 145 5.72 -2.44 7.77
N ARG A 146 5.13 -3.49 7.21
CA ARG A 146 3.89 -4.10 7.71
C ARG A 146 3.67 -5.49 7.11
N ALA A 147 2.91 -6.33 7.79
CA ALA A 147 2.34 -7.55 7.24
C ALA A 147 0.84 -7.63 7.58
N VAL A 148 0.08 -8.33 6.77
CA VAL A 148 -1.31 -8.69 7.05
C VAL A 148 -1.46 -10.18 6.83
N LEU A 149 -1.92 -10.88 7.85
CA LEU A 149 -2.25 -12.30 7.77
C LEU A 149 -3.76 -12.49 7.95
N ARG A 150 -4.32 -13.45 7.24
CA ARG A 150 -5.72 -13.88 7.36
C ARG A 150 -5.75 -15.19 8.10
N ALA A 151 -6.43 -15.22 9.23
CA ALA A 151 -6.67 -16.40 10.06
C ALA A 151 -8.16 -16.74 10.02
N VAL A 152 -8.51 -18.01 9.84
CA VAL A 152 -9.89 -18.51 9.85
C VAL A 152 -10.10 -19.44 11.03
N PHE A 153 -11.10 -19.15 11.86
CA PHE A 153 -11.45 -19.91 13.06
C PHE A 153 -12.92 -20.32 13.02
N GLY A 154 -13.25 -21.61 12.86
CA GLY A 154 -14.63 -22.10 13.02
C GLY A 154 -15.72 -21.34 12.24
N GLY A 155 -15.38 -20.66 11.13
CA GLY A 155 -16.29 -19.81 10.34
C GLY A 155 -16.11 -18.28 10.52
N ARG A 156 -15.23 -17.83 11.42
CA ARG A 156 -14.84 -16.42 11.61
C ARG A 156 -13.52 -16.13 10.92
N THR A 157 -13.46 -15.08 10.10
CA THR A 157 -12.22 -14.55 9.54
C THR A 157 -11.67 -13.42 10.43
N VAL A 158 -10.37 -13.48 10.71
CA VAL A 158 -9.61 -12.45 11.45
C VAL A 158 -8.42 -12.02 10.61
N PHE A 159 -8.21 -10.71 10.50
CA PHE A 159 -7.03 -10.12 9.88
C PHE A 159 -6.06 -9.64 10.97
N LEU A 160 -4.84 -10.16 10.93
CA LEU A 160 -3.75 -9.82 11.84
C LEU A 160 -2.82 -8.82 11.14
N LYS A 161 -2.98 -7.54 11.45
CA LYS A 161 -2.16 -6.46 10.89
C LYS A 161 -0.94 -6.23 11.78
N VAL A 162 0.20 -6.74 11.34
CA VAL A 162 1.50 -6.61 12.01
C VAL A 162 2.14 -5.29 11.60
N MET A 163 2.45 -4.47 12.59
CA MET A 163 3.01 -3.13 12.39
C MET A 163 4.40 -3.02 12.99
N ARG A 164 5.10 -1.94 12.65
CA ARG A 164 6.33 -1.57 13.35
C ARG A 164 6.05 -1.21 14.80
N GLY A 165 7.08 -1.38 15.64
CA GLY A 165 7.07 -1.06 17.06
C GLY A 165 6.36 0.26 17.40
N GLY A 166 5.33 0.18 18.25
CA GLY A 166 4.56 1.31 18.78
C GLY A 166 3.48 1.87 17.85
N LEU A 167 3.31 1.34 16.63
CA LEU A 167 2.32 1.86 15.69
C LEU A 167 0.93 1.24 15.84
N ALA A 168 0.83 0.01 16.35
CA ALA A 168 -0.46 -0.68 16.42
C ALA A 168 -1.44 -0.01 17.40
N THR A 169 -0.94 0.56 18.51
CA THR A 169 -1.76 1.31 19.47
C THR A 169 -2.41 2.54 18.83
N GLY A 170 -1.67 3.27 18.00
CA GLY A 170 -2.19 4.44 17.29
C GLY A 170 -3.24 4.07 16.23
N LEU A 171 -3.12 2.91 15.61
CA LEU A 171 -4.12 2.39 14.67
C LEU A 171 -5.37 1.88 15.40
N HIS A 172 -5.19 1.14 16.50
CA HIS A 172 -6.29 0.71 17.36
C HIS A 172 -7.13 1.90 17.84
N HIS A 173 -6.47 2.98 18.29
CA HIS A 173 -7.15 4.20 18.71
C HIS A 173 -8.01 4.81 17.60
N ARG A 174 -7.51 4.85 16.35
CA ARG A 174 -8.30 5.33 15.19
C ARG A 174 -9.55 4.48 14.96
N HIS A 175 -9.43 3.16 14.99
CA HIS A 175 -10.59 2.26 14.86
C HIS A 175 -11.64 2.53 15.95
N VAL A 176 -11.21 2.69 17.21
CA VAL A 176 -12.12 2.97 18.33
C VAL A 176 -12.85 4.29 18.14
N LEU A 177 -12.13 5.36 17.77
CA LEU A 177 -12.76 6.67 17.52
C LEU A 177 -13.79 6.61 16.39
N LEU A 178 -13.42 5.99 15.27
CA LEU A 178 -14.29 5.88 14.09
C LEU A 178 -15.53 5.04 14.38
N ALA A 179 -15.36 3.89 15.04
CA ALA A 179 -16.47 3.02 15.42
C ALA A 179 -17.43 3.74 16.39
N ALA A 180 -16.91 4.49 17.37
CA ALA A 180 -17.71 5.29 18.29
C ALA A 180 -18.52 6.39 17.59
N ALA A 181 -18.01 6.93 16.48
CA ALA A 181 -18.70 7.93 15.65
C ALA A 181 -19.68 7.32 14.63
N GLY A 182 -19.87 5.99 14.62
CA GLY A 182 -20.74 5.31 13.66
C GLY A 182 -20.19 5.23 12.24
N VAL A 183 -18.87 5.39 12.07
CA VAL A 183 -18.18 5.06 10.82
C VAL A 183 -18.03 3.54 10.76
N PRO A 184 -18.44 2.88 9.67
CA PRO A 184 -18.41 1.43 9.58
C PRO A 184 -16.97 0.97 9.32
N VAL A 185 -16.19 0.74 10.37
CA VAL A 185 -14.82 0.18 10.26
C VAL A 185 -14.80 -1.29 10.69
N PRO A 186 -13.79 -2.08 10.27
CA PRO A 186 -13.62 -3.44 10.76
C PRO A 186 -13.60 -3.47 12.29
N PRO A 187 -14.30 -4.42 12.93
CA PRO A 187 -14.35 -4.50 14.38
C PRO A 187 -12.98 -4.87 14.94
N VAL A 188 -12.51 -4.12 15.93
CA VAL A 188 -11.29 -4.47 16.68
C VAL A 188 -11.58 -5.62 17.64
N LEU A 189 -10.72 -6.64 17.64
CA LEU A 189 -10.93 -7.85 18.45
C LEU A 189 -10.17 -7.82 19.78
N GLY A 190 -9.82 -6.62 20.25
CA GLY A 190 -9.06 -6.37 21.47
C GLY A 190 -7.90 -5.39 21.25
N PRO A 191 -7.15 -5.07 22.32
CA PRO A 191 -5.95 -4.27 22.22
C PRO A 191 -4.86 -4.99 21.40
N PRO A 192 -3.93 -4.25 20.78
CA PRO A 192 -2.80 -4.87 20.07
C PRO A 192 -1.95 -5.75 20.98
N VAL A 193 -1.46 -6.86 20.42
CA VAL A 193 -0.53 -7.79 21.08
C VAL A 193 0.77 -7.80 20.29
N ALA A 194 1.89 -7.40 20.90
CA ALA A 194 3.20 -7.34 20.23
C ALA A 194 3.18 -6.56 18.89
N ASP A 195 2.48 -5.41 18.86
CA ASP A 195 2.25 -4.60 17.65
C ASP A 195 1.48 -5.30 16.51
N VAL A 196 0.70 -6.33 16.86
CA VAL A 196 -0.29 -6.96 15.98
C VAL A 196 -1.68 -6.48 16.37
N LEU A 197 -2.38 -5.82 15.45
CA LEU A 197 -3.78 -5.46 15.60
C LEU A 197 -4.66 -6.53 14.93
N ALA A 198 -5.55 -7.14 15.71
CA ALA A 198 -6.53 -8.10 15.20
C ALA A 198 -7.85 -7.41 14.85
N LEU A 199 -8.28 -7.57 13.61
CA LEU A 199 -9.51 -7.02 13.05
C LEU A 199 -10.42 -8.15 12.59
N GLY A 200 -11.72 -8.06 12.85
CA GLY A 200 -12.69 -8.92 12.18
C GLY A 200 -12.82 -8.56 10.70
N GLU A 201 -13.42 -9.45 9.93
CA GLU A 201 -13.75 -9.20 8.53
C GLU A 201 -14.80 -8.10 8.38
N GLY A 202 -14.57 -7.19 7.43
CA GLY A 202 -15.56 -6.20 7.04
C GLY A 202 -16.66 -6.82 6.17
N THR A 203 -17.89 -6.36 6.32
CA THR A 203 -19.03 -6.87 5.55
C THR A 203 -19.09 -6.20 4.17
N GLY A 204 -19.39 -6.97 3.12
CA GLY A 204 -19.69 -6.48 1.77
C GLY A 204 -18.65 -6.87 0.72
N THR A 205 -18.84 -6.39 -0.51
CA THR A 205 -17.91 -6.54 -1.63
C THR A 205 -17.08 -5.27 -1.82
N VAL A 206 -15.86 -5.39 -2.31
CA VAL A 206 -15.02 -4.21 -2.59
C VAL A 206 -15.67 -3.37 -3.70
N LEU A 207 -15.77 -2.05 -3.51
CA LEU A 207 -16.42 -1.13 -4.45
C LEU A 207 -15.80 -1.22 -5.86
N ALA A 208 -14.50 -1.48 -5.97
CA ALA A 208 -13.84 -1.78 -7.25
C ALA A 208 -14.58 -2.86 -8.05
N GLY A 209 -15.05 -3.93 -7.39
CA GLY A 209 -15.82 -5.00 -8.03
C GLY A 209 -17.16 -4.52 -8.58
N GLU A 210 -17.88 -3.68 -7.85
CA GLU A 210 -19.14 -3.08 -8.33
C GLU A 210 -18.91 -2.11 -9.49
N ILE A 211 -17.80 -1.36 -9.46
CA ILE A 211 -17.41 -0.48 -10.57
C ILE A 211 -17.12 -1.29 -11.82
N MET A 212 -16.41 -2.41 -11.69
CA MET A 212 -16.18 -3.34 -12.80
C MET A 212 -17.48 -3.93 -13.33
N ALA A 213 -18.42 -4.29 -12.43
CA ALA A 213 -19.65 -4.99 -12.78
C ALA A 213 -20.65 -4.10 -13.52
N ASP A 214 -20.92 -2.87 -13.05
CA ASP A 214 -21.92 -2.00 -13.67
C ASP A 214 -21.63 -0.49 -13.57
N GLY A 215 -20.48 -0.10 -13.03
CA GLY A 215 -20.15 1.29 -12.69
C GLY A 215 -20.63 1.72 -11.31
N ALA A 216 -20.83 0.75 -10.40
CA ALA A 216 -21.38 0.95 -9.07
C ALA A 216 -22.71 1.73 -9.07
N ARG A 217 -23.63 1.36 -9.97
CA ARG A 217 -24.86 2.14 -10.23
C ARG A 217 -25.73 2.32 -8.99
N ARG A 218 -25.69 1.36 -8.08
CA ARG A 218 -26.45 1.35 -6.83
C ARG A 218 -25.84 2.21 -5.73
N ILE A 219 -24.60 2.68 -5.89
CA ILE A 219 -23.94 3.57 -4.93
C ILE A 219 -24.16 5.00 -5.37
N ASP A 220 -24.93 5.75 -4.56
CA ASP A 220 -25.16 7.17 -4.79
C ASP A 220 -23.91 7.96 -4.33
N PRO A 221 -23.30 8.83 -5.15
CA PRO A 221 -22.14 9.62 -4.75
C PRO A 221 -22.21 10.34 -3.39
N PRO A 222 -23.37 10.84 -2.92
CA PRO A 222 -23.53 11.37 -1.57
C PRO A 222 -23.15 10.41 -0.43
N GLU A 223 -23.22 9.08 -0.62
CA GLU A 223 -22.78 8.10 0.39
C GLU A 223 -21.31 8.32 0.78
N VAL A 224 -20.46 8.70 -0.19
CA VAL A 224 -19.03 8.96 0.03
C VAL A 224 -18.84 10.24 0.86
N THR A 225 -19.54 11.32 0.53
CA THR A 225 -19.42 12.58 1.27
C THR A 225 -20.01 12.47 2.67
N GLN A 226 -21.16 11.79 2.82
CA GLN A 226 -21.80 11.55 4.12
C GLN A 226 -20.96 10.62 5.01
N LEU A 227 -20.24 9.67 4.42
CA LEU A 227 -19.24 8.89 5.15
C LEU A 227 -18.17 9.81 5.75
N LEU A 228 -17.60 10.71 4.94
CA LEU A 228 -16.56 11.63 5.39
C LEU A 228 -17.10 12.65 6.42
N ASP A 229 -18.38 13.03 6.36
CA ASP A 229 -19.02 13.91 7.34
C ASP A 229 -19.20 13.26 8.72
N ARG A 230 -19.21 11.92 8.79
CA ARG A 230 -19.25 11.16 10.04
C ARG A 230 -17.88 11.05 10.73
N MET A 231 -16.80 11.46 10.07
CA MET A 231 -15.46 11.40 10.66
C MET A 231 -15.37 12.29 11.91
N PRO A 232 -14.98 11.75 13.08
CA PRO A 232 -15.02 12.49 14.34
C PRO A 232 -13.97 13.61 14.39
N GLY A 233 -14.31 14.73 15.04
CA GLY A 233 -13.43 15.89 15.21
C GLY A 233 -12.14 15.57 15.98
N GLU A 234 -12.17 14.55 16.83
CA GLU A 234 -11.04 14.00 17.59
C GLU A 234 -9.86 13.62 16.69
N LEU A 235 -10.11 13.24 15.43
CA LEU A 235 -9.07 12.93 14.46
C LEU A 235 -8.16 14.14 14.17
N LEU A 236 -8.62 15.38 14.38
CA LEU A 236 -7.81 16.58 14.20
C LEU A 236 -6.63 16.67 15.17
N SER A 237 -6.72 15.99 16.31
CA SER A 237 -5.64 15.93 17.30
C SER A 237 -4.54 14.93 16.96
N LEU A 238 -4.75 14.08 15.93
CA LEU A 238 -3.79 13.08 15.51
C LEU A 238 -2.69 13.69 14.63
N PRO A 239 -1.53 13.01 14.48
CA PRO A 239 -0.48 13.47 13.58
C PRO A 239 -0.97 13.62 12.15
N ARG A 240 -0.73 14.81 11.57
CA ARG A 240 -1.01 15.09 10.16
C ARG A 240 -0.16 14.19 9.25
N ARG A 241 -0.78 13.71 8.18
CA ARG A 241 -0.09 13.07 7.05
C ARG A 241 -0.23 13.96 5.82
N GLU A 242 0.84 14.06 5.04
CA GLU A 242 0.79 14.74 3.74
C GLU A 242 -0.14 13.99 2.80
N ALA A 243 -0.93 14.75 2.02
CA ALA A 243 -1.73 14.17 0.96
C ALA A 243 -0.84 13.74 -0.21
N TRP A 244 -1.36 12.90 -1.09
CA TRP A 244 -0.67 12.48 -2.32
C TRP A 244 -0.22 13.69 -3.15
N ALA A 245 -1.09 14.68 -3.31
CA ALA A 245 -0.82 15.90 -4.06
C ALA A 245 0.30 16.78 -3.44
N ASP A 246 0.51 16.72 -2.13
CA ASP A 246 1.59 17.48 -1.48
C ASP A 246 2.98 16.95 -1.86
N ARG A 247 3.04 15.67 -2.27
CA ARG A 247 4.28 14.98 -2.68
C ARG A 247 4.43 14.87 -4.20
N THR A 248 3.71 15.70 -4.96
CA THR A 248 3.75 15.70 -6.44
C THR A 248 5.18 15.70 -7.00
N PRO A 249 6.15 16.48 -6.49
CA PRO A 249 7.53 16.45 -7.01
C PRO A 249 8.21 15.08 -6.84
N SER A 250 8.04 14.44 -5.68
CA SER A 250 8.61 13.12 -5.40
C SER A 250 7.99 12.04 -6.28
N TYR A 251 6.67 12.10 -6.49
CA TYR A 251 5.97 11.17 -7.37
C TYR A 251 6.29 11.38 -8.85
N GLY A 252 6.41 12.65 -9.27
CA GLY A 252 6.87 12.99 -10.61
C GLY A 252 8.29 12.49 -10.89
N HIS A 253 9.18 12.59 -9.90
CA HIS A 253 10.52 11.99 -9.99
C HIS A 253 10.43 10.47 -10.18
N ALA A 254 9.70 9.76 -9.31
CA ALA A 254 9.53 8.32 -9.42
C ALA A 254 8.91 7.90 -10.78
N ALA A 255 7.92 8.65 -11.27
CA ALA A 255 7.31 8.43 -12.57
C ALA A 255 8.32 8.64 -13.72
N ALA A 256 9.16 9.67 -13.66
CA ALA A 256 10.20 9.93 -14.65
C ALA A 256 11.31 8.87 -14.64
N THR A 257 11.64 8.32 -13.47
CA THR A 257 12.56 7.18 -13.35
C THR A 257 11.94 5.91 -13.95
N ALA A 258 10.63 5.70 -13.77
CA ALA A 258 9.91 4.56 -14.34
C ALA A 258 9.70 4.68 -15.86
N LEU A 259 9.53 5.89 -16.40
CA LEU A 259 9.37 6.18 -17.84
C LEU A 259 10.39 7.22 -18.32
N PRO A 260 11.67 6.85 -18.51
CA PRO A 260 12.72 7.80 -18.88
C PRO A 260 12.45 8.54 -20.21
N ASP A 261 11.80 7.87 -21.17
CA ASP A 261 11.44 8.48 -22.45
C ASP A 261 10.31 9.52 -22.34
N GLN A 262 9.52 9.47 -21.26
CA GLN A 262 8.47 10.44 -20.93
C GLN A 262 8.92 11.48 -19.90
N ALA A 263 10.19 11.47 -19.46
CA ALA A 263 10.65 12.29 -18.34
C ALA A 263 10.45 13.80 -18.55
N ARG A 264 10.55 14.32 -19.79
CA ARG A 264 10.25 15.73 -20.08
C ARG A 264 8.76 16.04 -19.89
N ARG A 265 7.88 15.18 -20.43
CA ARG A 265 6.42 15.29 -20.32
C ARG A 265 5.98 15.28 -18.86
N ILE A 266 6.53 14.35 -18.08
CA ILE A 266 6.26 14.23 -16.64
C ILE A 266 6.71 15.49 -15.87
N ARG A 267 7.91 16.02 -16.13
CA ARG A 267 8.36 17.26 -15.48
C ARG A 267 7.47 18.46 -15.81
N SER A 268 7.08 18.61 -17.07
CA SER A 268 6.15 19.66 -17.49
C SER A 268 4.78 19.54 -16.78
N LEU A 269 4.27 18.32 -16.63
CA LEU A 269 3.05 18.07 -15.86
C LEU A 269 3.23 18.42 -14.37
N VAL A 270 4.33 18.02 -13.74
CA VAL A 270 4.64 18.36 -12.34
C VAL A 270 4.67 19.88 -12.13
N GLU A 271 5.38 20.61 -13.00
CA GLU A 271 5.45 22.08 -12.92
C GLU A 271 4.07 22.74 -13.09
N HIS A 272 3.24 22.20 -13.98
CA HIS A 272 1.87 22.66 -14.14
C HIS A 272 1.01 22.40 -12.89
N LEU A 273 1.07 21.18 -12.35
CA LEU A 273 0.35 20.79 -11.14
C LEU A 273 0.76 21.64 -9.94
N GLN A 274 2.06 21.89 -9.74
CA GLN A 274 2.53 22.74 -8.63
C GLN A 274 1.93 24.14 -8.70
N ARG A 275 1.94 24.78 -9.88
CA ARG A 275 1.33 26.11 -10.06
C ARG A 275 -0.17 26.11 -9.76
N GLN A 276 -0.89 25.06 -10.16
CA GLN A 276 -2.34 24.94 -9.92
C GLN A 276 -2.67 24.63 -8.45
N LEU A 277 -1.85 23.80 -7.78
CA LEU A 277 -1.99 23.50 -6.36
C LEU A 277 -1.77 24.75 -5.50
N ASP A 278 -0.89 25.67 -5.93
CA ASP A 278 -0.61 26.92 -5.22
C ASP A 278 -1.74 27.96 -5.35
N CYS A 279 -2.55 27.90 -6.41
CA CYS A 279 -3.60 28.89 -6.69
C CYS A 279 -5.04 28.40 -6.50
N SER A 280 -5.25 27.10 -6.24
CA SER A 280 -6.58 26.51 -6.03
C SER A 280 -6.98 26.49 -4.54
N ASP A 281 -8.28 26.54 -4.26
CA ASP A 281 -8.77 26.52 -2.88
C ASP A 281 -8.83 25.09 -2.34
N ARG A 282 -7.95 24.79 -1.39
CA ARG A 282 -7.91 23.47 -0.74
C ARG A 282 -9.03 23.28 0.29
N GLY A 283 -9.69 24.36 0.71
CA GLY A 283 -10.68 24.34 1.78
C GLY A 283 -10.07 24.16 3.18
N PRO A 284 -10.91 24.12 4.23
CA PRO A 284 -10.46 24.05 5.62
C PRO A 284 -9.81 22.70 5.96
N VAL A 285 -9.05 22.69 7.07
CA VAL A 285 -8.58 21.45 7.67
C VAL A 285 -9.73 20.76 8.39
N VAL A 286 -9.99 19.50 8.03
CA VAL A 286 -11.08 18.67 8.56
C VAL A 286 -10.56 17.25 8.85
N PRO A 287 -11.29 16.43 9.63
CA PRO A 287 -11.05 14.99 9.68
C PRO A 287 -11.14 14.36 8.28
N THR A 288 -10.15 13.55 7.92
CA THR A 288 -10.11 12.85 6.63
C THR A 288 -9.78 11.37 6.80
N HIS A 289 -10.08 10.59 5.77
CA HIS A 289 -9.57 9.22 5.61
C HIS A 289 -8.06 9.22 5.35
N GLY A 290 -7.60 10.12 4.47
CA GLY A 290 -6.19 10.26 4.09
C GLY A 290 -5.71 9.28 3.02
N ASP A 291 -6.59 8.39 2.52
CA ASP A 291 -6.31 7.42 1.45
C ASP A 291 -7.62 6.82 0.89
N LEU A 292 -8.62 7.67 0.62
CA LEU A 292 -9.96 7.23 0.24
C LEU A 292 -10.01 6.84 -1.24
N TYR A 293 -10.17 5.55 -1.55
CA TYR A 293 -10.42 5.07 -2.91
C TYR A 293 -11.22 3.76 -2.93
N GLU A 294 -11.59 3.29 -4.12
CA GLU A 294 -12.54 2.19 -4.31
C GLU A 294 -12.12 0.84 -3.72
N ALA A 295 -10.83 0.58 -3.51
CA ALA A 295 -10.40 -0.66 -2.86
C ALA A 295 -10.53 -0.60 -1.33
N ASN A 296 -10.65 0.60 -0.76
CA ASN A 296 -10.79 0.83 0.68
C ASN A 296 -12.25 0.89 1.13
N LEU A 297 -13.20 0.70 0.22
CA LEU A 297 -14.64 0.74 0.53
C LEU A 297 -15.26 -0.62 0.23
N LEU A 298 -15.89 -1.22 1.24
CA LEU A 298 -16.81 -2.34 1.04
C LEU A 298 -18.23 -1.81 0.96
N VAL A 299 -19.03 -2.44 0.12
CA VAL A 299 -20.42 -2.10 -0.12
C VAL A 299 -21.31 -3.31 0.05
N ALA A 300 -22.49 -3.06 0.60
CA ALA A 300 -23.56 -4.03 0.74
C ALA A 300 -24.90 -3.31 0.59
N ASP A 301 -25.84 -3.91 -0.14
CA ASP A 301 -27.19 -3.40 -0.33
C ASP A 301 -27.25 -1.94 -0.84
N GLY A 302 -26.29 -1.54 -1.68
CA GLY A 302 -26.22 -0.19 -2.24
C GLY A 302 -25.71 0.89 -1.28
N ARG A 303 -25.08 0.50 -0.16
CA ARG A 303 -24.48 1.42 0.82
C ARG A 303 -23.04 1.04 1.11
N ILE A 304 -22.26 2.00 1.60
CA ILE A 304 -20.93 1.73 2.14
C ILE A 304 -21.08 1.01 3.48
N SER A 305 -20.69 -0.26 3.51
CA SER A 305 -20.82 -1.15 4.66
C SER A 305 -19.54 -1.33 5.47
N CYS A 306 -18.38 -0.97 4.90
CA CYS A 306 -17.11 -0.96 5.62
C CYS A 306 -16.09 -0.01 4.98
N VAL A 307 -15.25 0.61 5.80
CA VAL A 307 -14.11 1.45 5.41
C VAL A 307 -12.83 0.81 5.90
N LEU A 308 -11.93 0.51 4.97
CA LEU A 308 -10.66 -0.18 5.18
C LEU A 308 -9.48 0.80 5.14
N ASP A 309 -8.29 0.31 5.48
CA ASP A 309 -7.01 1.05 5.50
C ASP A 309 -7.07 2.47 6.11
N ILE A 310 -7.70 2.56 7.28
CA ILE A 310 -7.80 3.82 8.07
C ILE A 310 -6.47 4.28 8.69
N ASP A 311 -5.32 3.72 8.28
CA ASP A 311 -4.00 4.13 8.79
C ASP A 311 -3.77 5.64 8.55
N GLY A 312 -4.34 6.16 7.46
CA GLY A 312 -4.23 7.54 7.03
C GLY A 312 -5.05 8.54 7.84
N THR A 313 -6.01 8.10 8.66
CA THR A 313 -7.01 9.02 9.22
C THR A 313 -6.38 10.03 10.18
N GLY A 314 -6.80 11.29 10.06
CA GLY A 314 -6.24 12.40 10.81
C GLY A 314 -6.68 13.76 10.25
N PRO A 315 -5.98 14.85 10.58
CA PRO A 315 -6.24 16.15 9.98
C PRO A 315 -5.78 16.19 8.52
N GLY A 316 -6.67 16.62 7.63
CA GLY A 316 -6.43 16.77 6.20
C GLY A 316 -7.42 17.75 5.57
N HIS A 317 -7.65 17.65 4.26
CA HIS A 317 -8.64 18.47 3.55
C HIS A 317 -9.61 17.59 2.78
N ARG A 318 -10.90 17.97 2.75
CA ARG A 318 -11.96 17.20 2.07
C ARG A 318 -11.63 16.91 0.62
N VAL A 319 -11.11 17.91 -0.09
CA VAL A 319 -10.75 17.79 -1.51
C VAL A 319 -9.69 16.72 -1.75
N ASP A 320 -8.80 16.44 -0.79
CA ASP A 320 -7.74 15.43 -0.96
C ASP A 320 -8.31 14.01 -0.95
N ASP A 321 -9.30 13.70 -0.11
CA ASP A 321 -9.97 12.40 -0.11
C ASP A 321 -10.80 12.19 -1.39
N LEU A 322 -11.54 13.22 -1.83
CA LEU A 322 -12.33 13.15 -3.05
C LEU A 322 -11.45 13.04 -4.31
N ALA A 323 -10.31 13.75 -4.32
CA ALA A 323 -9.32 13.67 -5.38
C ALA A 323 -8.60 12.32 -5.40
N CYS A 324 -8.29 11.75 -4.22
CA CYS A 324 -7.75 10.40 -4.11
C CYS A 324 -8.69 9.38 -4.76
N PHE A 325 -9.99 9.48 -4.44
CA PHE A 325 -11.02 8.63 -5.00
C PHE A 325 -11.09 8.75 -6.53
N LEU A 326 -11.20 9.96 -7.07
CA LEU A 326 -11.30 10.17 -8.53
C LEU A 326 -10.03 9.77 -9.28
N GLY A 327 -8.85 10.06 -8.71
CA GLY A 327 -7.57 9.70 -9.30
C GLY A 327 -7.38 8.18 -9.42
N HIS A 328 -7.76 7.44 -8.38
CA HIS A 328 -7.75 5.97 -8.41
C HIS A 328 -8.81 5.40 -9.36
N LEU A 329 -10.03 5.91 -9.29
CA LEU A 329 -11.12 5.51 -10.18
C LEU A 329 -10.73 5.64 -11.66
N ALA A 330 -10.16 6.78 -12.05
CA ALA A 330 -9.79 7.05 -13.43
C ALA A 330 -8.68 6.13 -13.98
N VAL A 331 -7.83 5.56 -13.12
CA VAL A 331 -6.76 4.65 -13.57
C VAL A 331 -7.20 3.19 -13.66
N LEU A 332 -8.39 2.81 -13.19
CA LEU A 332 -8.87 1.41 -13.18
C LEU A 332 -8.77 0.70 -14.56
N PRO A 333 -9.13 1.32 -15.70
CA PRO A 333 -8.96 0.70 -17.02
C PRO A 333 -7.51 0.38 -17.39
N THR A 334 -6.55 1.06 -16.75
CA THR A 334 -5.11 0.76 -16.93
C THR A 334 -4.69 -0.46 -16.12
N VAL A 335 -5.39 -0.75 -15.02
CA VAL A 335 -5.19 -1.91 -14.16
C VAL A 335 -5.80 -3.15 -14.81
N ASP A 336 -7.04 -3.08 -15.30
CA ASP A 336 -7.71 -4.20 -15.95
C ASP A 336 -8.71 -3.68 -17.01
N GLU A 337 -8.69 -4.27 -18.20
CA GLU A 337 -9.54 -3.82 -19.31
C GLU A 337 -11.04 -4.04 -19.07
N ARG A 338 -11.40 -4.89 -18.11
CA ARG A 338 -12.80 -5.18 -17.75
C ARG A 338 -13.50 -4.00 -17.06
N TYR A 339 -12.78 -2.97 -16.65
CA TYR A 339 -13.33 -1.75 -16.06
C TYR A 339 -14.00 -0.82 -17.09
N VAL A 340 -14.88 -1.37 -17.93
CA VAL A 340 -15.53 -0.69 -19.06
C VAL A 340 -16.54 0.40 -18.63
N PHE A 341 -17.01 0.35 -17.37
CA PHE A 341 -17.97 1.33 -16.83
C PHE A 341 -17.31 2.50 -16.09
N THR A 342 -15.97 2.58 -16.07
CA THR A 342 -15.22 3.60 -15.33
C THR A 342 -15.65 5.02 -15.70
N ASP A 343 -15.81 5.34 -16.98
CA ASP A 343 -16.20 6.67 -17.41
C ASP A 343 -17.57 7.08 -16.86
N SER A 344 -18.52 6.14 -16.81
CA SER A 344 -19.86 6.40 -16.25
C SER A 344 -19.83 6.61 -14.74
N ALA A 345 -19.00 5.85 -14.02
CA ALA A 345 -18.77 6.02 -12.59
C ALA A 345 -18.07 7.36 -12.31
N LEU A 346 -16.98 7.65 -13.03
CA LEU A 346 -16.20 8.88 -12.89
C LEU A 346 -17.09 10.10 -13.08
N ARG A 347 -17.92 10.13 -14.14
CA ARG A 347 -18.90 11.20 -14.38
C ARG A 347 -19.84 11.40 -13.19
N ARG A 348 -20.46 10.33 -12.68
CA ARG A 348 -21.39 10.38 -11.55
C ARG A 348 -20.73 10.93 -10.28
N PHE A 349 -19.62 10.34 -9.85
CA PHE A 349 -18.94 10.76 -8.63
C PHE A 349 -18.38 12.17 -8.75
N HIS A 350 -17.75 12.48 -9.88
CA HIS A 350 -17.24 13.83 -10.16
C HIS A 350 -18.35 14.88 -10.11
N SER A 351 -19.48 14.66 -10.80
CA SER A 351 -20.60 15.62 -10.84
C SER A 351 -21.13 15.97 -9.45
N HIS A 352 -21.09 15.02 -8.51
CA HIS A 352 -21.42 15.30 -7.11
C HIS A 352 -20.29 16.06 -6.41
N PHE A 353 -19.04 15.57 -6.50
CA PHE A 353 -17.91 16.12 -5.75
C PHE A 353 -17.62 17.60 -6.08
N VAL A 354 -17.73 18.02 -7.34
CA VAL A 354 -17.54 19.42 -7.75
C VAL A 354 -18.55 20.39 -7.14
N THR A 355 -19.66 19.90 -6.59
CA THR A 355 -20.62 20.75 -5.86
C THR A 355 -20.24 20.98 -4.41
N THR A 356 -19.24 20.24 -3.91
CA THR A 356 -18.88 20.20 -2.47
C THR A 356 -17.51 20.81 -2.16
N VAL A 357 -16.64 20.92 -3.18
CA VAL A 357 -15.27 21.44 -3.07
C VAL A 357 -14.93 22.27 -4.29
N ASP A 358 -13.83 23.04 -4.24
CA ASP A 358 -13.34 23.80 -5.39
C ASP A 358 -13.06 22.86 -6.58
N PRO A 359 -13.72 23.06 -7.75
CA PRO A 359 -13.56 22.17 -8.90
C PRO A 359 -12.14 22.15 -9.45
N ALA A 360 -11.44 23.29 -9.42
CA ALA A 360 -10.05 23.38 -9.90
C ALA A 360 -9.09 22.59 -8.98
N ALA A 361 -9.24 22.73 -7.66
CA ALA A 361 -8.51 21.92 -6.69
C ALA A 361 -8.79 20.43 -6.87
N LEU A 362 -10.06 20.04 -7.08
CA LEU A 362 -10.43 18.64 -7.28
C LEU A 362 -9.77 18.04 -8.52
N ALA A 363 -9.85 18.72 -9.67
CA ALA A 363 -9.24 18.27 -10.92
C ALA A 363 -7.71 18.14 -10.79
N CYS A 364 -7.05 19.19 -10.30
CA CYS A 364 -5.59 19.21 -10.16
C CYS A 364 -5.09 18.16 -9.16
N ARG A 365 -5.75 17.97 -8.02
CA ARG A 365 -5.36 16.97 -7.02
C ARG A 365 -5.62 15.55 -7.51
N SER A 366 -6.70 15.33 -8.28
CA SER A 366 -6.98 14.02 -8.89
C SER A 366 -5.90 13.66 -9.91
N ALA A 367 -5.48 14.62 -10.73
CA ALA A 367 -4.36 14.47 -11.67
C ALA A 367 -3.04 14.15 -10.93
N ALA A 368 -2.75 14.83 -9.82
CA ALA A 368 -1.57 14.55 -9.00
C ALA A 368 -1.60 13.15 -8.37
N VAL A 369 -2.77 12.67 -7.95
CA VAL A 369 -2.97 11.29 -7.48
C VAL A 369 -2.69 10.31 -8.62
N ALA A 370 -3.29 10.50 -9.80
CA ALA A 370 -3.06 9.61 -10.95
C ALA A 370 -1.57 9.57 -11.38
N LEU A 371 -0.87 10.71 -11.34
CA LEU A 371 0.58 10.79 -11.56
C LEU A 371 1.36 9.93 -10.55
N SER A 372 0.95 9.93 -9.28
CA SER A 372 1.58 9.10 -8.24
C SER A 372 1.50 7.60 -8.50
N LEU A 373 0.52 7.17 -9.31
CA LEU A 373 0.29 5.78 -9.66
C LEU A 373 1.08 5.32 -10.89
N VAL A 374 1.74 6.23 -11.62
CA VAL A 374 2.50 5.89 -12.84
C VAL A 374 3.61 4.89 -12.55
N ALA A 375 4.46 5.16 -11.54
CA ALA A 375 5.58 4.30 -11.18
C ALA A 375 5.12 2.91 -10.69
N GLY A 376 4.00 2.86 -9.95
CA GLY A 376 3.44 1.63 -9.41
C GLY A 376 2.86 0.67 -10.46
N ALA A 377 2.90 0.99 -11.76
CA ALA A 377 2.51 0.04 -12.81
C ALA A 377 3.52 -1.12 -12.89
N ARG A 378 4.79 -0.86 -12.55
CA ARG A 378 5.86 -1.87 -12.56
C ARG A 378 5.62 -2.99 -11.53
N ASP A 379 5.00 -2.65 -10.40
CA ASP A 379 4.78 -3.57 -9.28
C ASP A 379 3.69 -4.61 -9.56
N SER A 380 2.99 -4.54 -10.70
CA SER A 380 1.91 -5.47 -11.04
C SER A 380 2.39 -6.76 -11.73
N GLY A 381 3.70 -7.00 -11.84
CA GLY A 381 4.27 -8.21 -12.46
C GLY A 381 3.96 -8.41 -13.95
N ARG A 382 3.44 -7.39 -14.64
CA ARG A 382 3.02 -7.46 -16.04
C ARG A 382 4.20 -7.22 -16.98
N ARG A 383 4.30 -8.01 -18.06
CA ARG A 383 5.35 -7.84 -19.10
C ARG A 383 5.25 -6.51 -19.85
N ASP A 384 4.06 -5.92 -19.91
CA ASP A 384 3.74 -4.68 -20.62
C ASP A 384 3.49 -3.48 -19.67
N TRP A 385 4.03 -3.53 -18.45
CA TRP A 385 3.80 -2.50 -17.43
C TRP A 385 4.11 -1.08 -17.90
N GLN A 386 5.05 -0.87 -18.82
CA GLN A 386 5.36 0.44 -19.40
C GLN A 386 4.17 1.01 -20.19
N SER A 387 3.40 0.16 -20.87
CA SER A 387 2.18 0.56 -21.57
C SER A 387 1.12 1.02 -20.58
N ALA A 388 0.93 0.27 -19.49
CA ALA A 388 0.05 0.68 -18.39
C ALA A 388 0.50 1.99 -17.73
N ALA A 389 1.81 2.17 -17.49
CA ALA A 389 2.38 3.39 -16.94
C ALA A 389 2.12 4.61 -17.85
N ARG A 390 2.28 4.47 -19.17
CA ARG A 390 1.96 5.53 -20.14
C ARG A 390 0.48 5.88 -20.11
N ARG A 391 -0.41 4.89 -20.09
CA ARG A 391 -1.86 5.13 -19.96
C ARG A 391 -2.21 5.86 -18.66
N ARG A 392 -1.54 5.56 -17.54
CA ARG A 392 -1.73 6.29 -16.27
C ARG A 392 -1.29 7.75 -16.38
N LEU A 393 -0.21 8.03 -17.13
CA LEU A 393 0.22 9.40 -17.43
C LEU A 393 -0.81 10.13 -18.31
N ASP A 394 -1.37 9.46 -19.33
CA ASP A 394 -2.43 10.01 -20.17
C ASP A 394 -3.69 10.33 -19.32
N VAL A 395 -4.05 9.46 -18.37
CA VAL A 395 -5.14 9.70 -17.40
C VAL A 395 -4.83 10.89 -16.49
N ALA A 396 -3.60 11.02 -15.98
CA ALA A 396 -3.22 12.15 -15.14
C ALA A 396 -3.40 13.49 -15.88
N GLU A 397 -3.04 13.55 -17.16
CA GLU A 397 -3.25 14.75 -17.98
C GLU A 397 -4.74 14.99 -18.30
N SER A 398 -5.52 13.93 -18.58
CA SER A 398 -6.95 14.09 -18.91
C SER A 398 -7.77 14.59 -17.73
N LEU A 399 -7.39 14.27 -16.49
CA LEU A 399 -8.05 14.73 -15.27
C LEU A 399 -7.97 16.26 -15.09
N LEU A 400 -7.00 16.94 -15.70
CA LEU A 400 -6.95 18.41 -15.70
C LEU A 400 -8.07 19.03 -16.54
N GLY A 401 -8.64 18.27 -17.48
CA GLY A 401 -9.77 18.67 -18.31
C GLY A 401 -11.15 18.33 -17.72
N LEU A 402 -11.21 17.86 -16.47
CA LEU A 402 -12.48 17.58 -15.81
C LEU A 402 -13.37 18.84 -15.75
N PRO A 403 -14.69 18.72 -15.96
CA PRO A 403 -15.58 19.87 -15.97
C PRO A 403 -15.57 20.64 -14.64
N GLN A 404 -15.67 21.96 -14.70
CA GLN A 404 -15.74 22.78 -13.48
C GLN A 404 -17.15 22.85 -12.86
N SER A 405 -18.14 22.18 -13.46
CA SER A 405 -19.51 22.12 -12.95
C SER A 405 -20.16 20.77 -13.23
N ALA A 406 -21.19 20.43 -12.44
CA ALA A 406 -21.90 19.16 -12.56
C ALA A 406 -22.57 18.97 -13.93
N SER A 407 -22.90 20.07 -14.63
CA SER A 407 -23.57 20.08 -15.94
C SER A 407 -22.62 20.05 -17.13
N GLY A 408 -21.30 20.01 -16.91
CA GLY A 408 -20.30 20.15 -17.98
C GLY A 408 -19.90 18.85 -18.69
N TRP A 409 -20.62 17.75 -18.45
CA TRP A 409 -20.33 16.41 -18.99
C TRP A 409 -21.09 16.05 -20.26
#